data_AF-W1YBK4-F1
#
_entry.id   AF-W1YBK4-F1
#
_cell.length_a   1.000
_cell.length_b   1.000
_cell.length_c   1.000
_cell.angle_alpha   90.00
_cell.angle_beta   90.00
_cell.angle_gamma   90.00
#
_symmetry.space_group_name_H-M   'P 1'
#
loop_
_entity.id
_entity.type
_entity.pdbx_description
1 polymer ?
#
loop_
_entity_poly.entity_id
_entity_poly.type
_entity_poly.pdbx_seq_one_letter_code
_entity_poly.pdbx_strand_id
1 'polypeptide(L)'
;MALNRRLFLTLAGASTVTATLAACAGGGSGSQGDEGTGTIQFWSNHPGSSKDLEQAMIDAWNKANPDSPAELVTAGSSYEELAQKFNAALSGGDLP
;
A
#
# COMPACT_ATOMS: atom_id res chain seq x y z
N MET A 1 -17.88 47.30 -37.29
CA MET A 1 -17.36 46.95 -35.95
C MET A 1 -16.66 45.62 -36.04
N ALA A 2 -15.32 45.62 -36.13
CA ALA A 2 -14.54 44.39 -36.13
C ALA A 2 -14.52 43.82 -34.70
N LEU A 3 -15.18 42.69 -34.47
CA LEU A 3 -15.05 42.00 -33.20
C LEU A 3 -13.63 41.42 -33.10
N ASN A 4 -12.88 41.94 -32.14
CA ASN A 4 -11.50 41.60 -31.87
C ASN A 4 -11.38 40.12 -31.49
N ARG A 5 -10.80 39.31 -32.39
CA ARG A 5 -10.40 37.90 -32.14
C ARG A 5 -9.44 37.76 -30.95
N ARG A 6 -8.78 38.86 -30.56
CA ARG A 6 -7.90 38.96 -29.39
C ARG A 6 -8.64 38.94 -28.05
N LEU A 7 -9.91 39.33 -28.00
CA LEU A 7 -10.70 39.35 -26.77
C LEU A 7 -11.27 37.95 -26.43
N PHE A 8 -11.45 37.10 -27.46
CA PHE A 8 -11.95 35.74 -27.30
C PHE A 8 -10.89 34.75 -26.78
N LEU A 9 -9.60 35.04 -26.98
CA LEU A 9 -8.51 34.18 -26.51
C LEU A 9 -8.10 34.46 -25.06
N THR A 10 -8.41 35.64 -24.52
CA THR A 10 -8.06 36.00 -23.13
C THR A 10 -9.02 35.44 -22.09
N LEU A 11 -10.23 35.02 -22.48
CA LEU A 11 -11.22 34.44 -21.53
C LEU A 11 -11.09 32.91 -21.39
N ALA A 12 -10.28 32.26 -22.21
CA ALA A 12 -10.03 30.81 -22.15
C ALA A 12 -8.79 30.43 -21.29
N GLY A 13 -8.10 31.41 -20.70
CA GLY A 13 -6.83 31.19 -19.99
C GLY A 13 -6.91 31.11 -18.46
N ALA A 14 -8.11 31.10 -17.87
CA ALA A 14 -8.29 31.37 -16.43
C ALA A 14 -8.91 30.21 -15.63
N SER A 15 -8.58 28.94 -15.89
CA SER A 15 -9.25 27.85 -15.15
C SER A 15 -8.47 26.59 -14.77
N THR A 16 -7.14 26.47 -14.91
CA THR A 16 -6.46 25.24 -14.43
C THR A 16 -5.04 25.42 -13.90
N VAL A 17 -4.81 26.30 -12.92
CA VAL A 17 -3.59 26.24 -12.09
C VAL A 17 -3.94 26.30 -10.61
N THR A 18 -4.65 25.29 -10.12
CA THR A 18 -4.85 25.07 -8.67
C THR A 18 -4.63 23.60 -8.27
N ALA A 19 -3.76 22.87 -8.99
CA ALA A 19 -3.50 21.45 -8.70
C ALA A 19 -2.03 21.08 -8.47
N THR A 20 -1.12 22.05 -8.27
CA THR A 20 0.30 21.73 -7.99
C THR A 20 0.66 21.71 -6.50
N LEU A 21 -0.27 22.05 -5.60
CA LEU A 21 -0.02 22.03 -4.16
C LEU A 21 -0.33 20.69 -3.47
N ALA A 22 -0.71 19.66 -4.23
CA ALA A 22 -0.82 18.29 -3.69
C ALA A 22 0.51 17.52 -3.77
N ALA A 23 1.51 18.02 -4.49
CA ALA A 23 2.78 17.32 -4.70
C ALA A 23 3.78 17.45 -3.54
N CYS A 24 3.50 18.30 -2.54
CA CYS A 24 4.36 18.44 -1.35
C CYS A 24 3.72 17.85 -0.08
N ALA A 25 2.54 17.25 -0.18
CA ALA A 25 1.90 16.51 0.90
C ALA A 25 1.93 15.02 0.55
N GLY A 26 3.10 14.39 0.74
CA GLY A 26 3.31 12.95 0.72
C GLY A 26 2.67 12.21 -0.45
N GLY A 27 3.40 12.03 -1.55
CA GLY A 27 2.97 11.28 -2.73
C GLY A 27 2.46 9.87 -2.38
N GLY A 28 1.16 9.77 -2.11
CA GLY A 28 0.38 8.58 -2.39
C GLY A 28 0.30 8.46 -3.90
N SER A 29 1.27 7.75 -4.47
CA SER A 29 1.00 6.99 -5.68
C SER A 29 -0.23 6.15 -5.36
N GLY A 30 -1.27 6.20 -6.19
CA GLY A 30 -2.41 5.30 -6.02
C GLY A 30 -1.84 3.91 -5.85
N SER A 31 -1.99 3.34 -4.65
CA SER A 31 -1.61 1.97 -4.38
C SER A 31 -2.49 1.13 -5.29
N GLN A 32 -1.97 0.80 -6.47
CA GLN A 32 -2.34 -0.42 -7.14
C GLN A 32 -2.01 -1.48 -6.11
N GLY A 33 -3.02 -1.92 -5.34
CA GLY A 33 -2.79 -2.96 -4.34
C GLY A 33 -2.20 -4.16 -5.06
N ASP A 34 -1.20 -4.80 -4.45
CA ASP A 34 -0.61 -6.00 -5.03
C ASP A 34 -1.72 -7.05 -5.21
N GLU A 35 -1.80 -7.63 -6.42
CA GLU A 35 -2.73 -8.73 -6.67
C GLU A 35 -2.27 -9.93 -5.84
N GLY A 36 -3.03 -10.24 -4.79
CA GLY A 36 -2.69 -11.31 -3.87
C GLY A 36 -2.60 -12.67 -4.57
N THR A 37 -1.66 -13.51 -4.14
CA THR A 37 -1.42 -14.86 -4.70
C THR A 37 -2.50 -15.88 -4.31
N GLY A 38 -3.52 -15.45 -3.58
CA GLY A 38 -4.60 -16.29 -3.04
C GLY A 38 -4.34 -16.82 -1.62
N THR A 39 -3.14 -16.63 -1.08
CA THR A 39 -2.80 -16.93 0.33
C THR A 39 -2.40 -15.65 1.05
N ILE A 40 -2.99 -15.40 2.22
CA ILE A 40 -2.69 -14.25 3.08
C ILE A 40 -1.31 -14.47 3.70
N GLN A 41 -0.37 -13.54 3.52
CA GLN A 41 0.91 -13.62 4.21
C GLN A 41 0.85 -12.85 5.52
N PHE A 42 1.01 -13.54 6.64
CA PHE A 42 1.08 -12.91 7.95
C PHE A 42 2.53 -12.78 8.40
N TRP A 43 3.08 -11.58 8.25
CA TRP A 43 4.47 -11.28 8.64
C TRP A 43 4.56 -10.96 10.14
N SER A 44 5.43 -11.69 10.85
CA SER A 44 5.70 -11.47 12.28
C SER A 44 7.19 -11.53 12.59
N ASN A 45 7.59 -10.81 13.65
CA ASN A 45 8.88 -10.94 14.30
C ASN A 45 8.85 -11.84 15.56
N HIS A 46 7.71 -12.49 15.82
CA HIS A 46 7.47 -13.41 16.93
C HIS A 46 7.81 -12.83 18.32
N PRO A 47 7.27 -11.65 18.68
CA PRO A 47 7.62 -10.99 19.94
C PRO A 47 7.29 -11.89 21.15
N GLY A 48 8.23 -11.99 22.10
CA GLY A 48 8.02 -12.81 23.29
C GLY A 48 7.97 -14.32 23.01
N SER A 49 8.62 -14.79 21.93
CA SER A 49 8.56 -16.20 21.49
C SER A 49 7.15 -16.66 21.11
N SER A 50 6.33 -15.76 20.55
CA SER A 50 4.93 -15.99 20.21
C SER A 50 4.70 -16.93 19.01
N LYS A 51 5.75 -17.44 18.36
CA LYS A 51 5.64 -18.19 17.09
C LYS A 51 4.64 -19.34 17.16
N ASP A 52 4.67 -20.14 18.23
CA ASP A 52 3.77 -21.28 18.39
C ASP A 52 2.31 -20.86 18.56
N LEU A 53 2.08 -19.74 19.26
CA LEU A 53 0.74 -19.17 19.44
C LEU A 53 0.20 -18.61 18.12
N GLU A 54 1.02 -17.86 17.39
CA GLU A 54 0.67 -17.31 16.08
C GLU A 54 0.35 -18.43 15.09
N GLN A 55 1.14 -19.51 15.08
CA GLN A 55 0.87 -20.67 14.25
C GLN A 55 -0.47 -21.32 14.62
N ALA A 56 -0.77 -21.49 15.90
CA ALA A 56 -2.05 -22.03 16.33
C ALA A 56 -3.24 -21.15 15.90
N MET A 57 -3.07 -19.83 15.88
CA MET A 57 -4.08 -18.89 15.37
C MET A 57 -4.28 -19.02 13.86
N ILE A 58 -3.19 -19.16 13.09
CA ILE A 58 -3.24 -19.39 11.64
C ILE A 58 -3.91 -20.72 11.32
N ASP A 59 -3.57 -21.78 12.04
CA ASP A 59 -4.17 -23.11 11.84
C ASP A 59 -5.68 -23.08 12.11
N ALA A 60 -6.10 -22.38 13.17
CA ALA A 60 -7.51 -22.16 13.47
C ALA A 60 -8.22 -21.34 12.38
N TRP A 61 -7.56 -20.29 11.86
CA TRP A 61 -8.08 -19.51 10.74
C TRP A 61 -8.26 -20.36 9.49
N ASN A 62 -7.25 -21.13 9.10
CA ASN A 62 -7.27 -21.97 7.89
C ASN A 62 -8.34 -23.06 7.97
N LYS A 63 -8.56 -23.62 9.17
CA LYS A 63 -9.64 -24.58 9.41
C LYS A 63 -11.02 -23.96 9.23
N ALA A 64 -11.19 -22.69 9.62
CA ALA A 64 -12.44 -21.96 9.49
C ALA A 64 -12.65 -21.34 8.10
N ASN A 65 -11.56 -21.04 7.39
CA ASN A 65 -11.55 -20.32 6.11
C ASN A 65 -10.70 -21.06 5.06
N PRO A 66 -11.14 -22.25 4.60
CA PRO A 66 -10.38 -23.04 3.62
C PRO A 66 -10.20 -22.33 2.27
N ASP A 67 -11.11 -21.41 1.92
CA ASP A 67 -11.07 -20.64 0.67
C ASP A 67 -10.15 -19.39 0.77
N SER A 68 -9.61 -19.10 1.95
CA SER A 68 -8.75 -17.93 2.18
C SER A 68 -7.64 -18.28 3.18
N PRO A 69 -6.73 -19.19 2.80
CA PRO A 69 -5.66 -19.64 3.68
C PRO A 69 -4.70 -18.50 4.01
N ALA A 70 -4.09 -18.58 5.19
CA ALA A 70 -3.04 -17.71 5.67
C ALA A 70 -1.77 -18.51 5.99
N GLU A 71 -0.62 -17.88 5.83
CA GLU A 71 0.69 -18.43 6.13
C GLU A 71 1.45 -17.50 7.09
N LEU A 72 2.09 -18.08 8.11
CA LEU A 72 2.94 -17.33 9.04
C LEU A 72 4.35 -17.21 8.45
N VAL A 73 4.75 -15.97 8.14
CA VAL A 73 6.07 -15.66 7.59
C VAL A 73 6.92 -15.01 8.68
N THR A 74 8.07 -15.63 8.99
CA THR A 74 9.09 -15.00 9.83
C THR A 74 9.73 -13.86 9.05
N ALA A 75 9.42 -12.63 9.45
CA ALA A 75 9.74 -11.40 8.70
C ALA A 75 10.76 -10.49 9.40
N GLY A 76 11.45 -11.01 10.41
CA GLY A 76 12.54 -10.34 11.12
C GLY A 76 12.71 -10.92 12.52
N SER A 77 13.85 -10.65 13.16
CA SER A 77 14.09 -11.02 14.56
C SER A 77 13.65 -9.92 15.54
N SER A 78 13.35 -8.73 15.02
CA SER A 78 12.97 -7.54 15.77
C SER A 78 11.96 -6.69 14.99
N TYR A 79 11.37 -5.71 15.66
CA TYR A 79 10.50 -4.73 15.01
C TYR A 79 11.24 -3.88 13.97
N GLU A 80 12.51 -3.57 14.21
CA GLU A 80 13.35 -2.82 13.26
C GLU A 80 13.53 -3.60 11.96
N GLU A 81 13.87 -4.90 12.04
CA GLU A 81 14.05 -5.76 10.88
C GLU A 81 12.73 -5.96 10.11
N LEU A 82 11.62 -6.16 10.83
CA LEU A 82 10.30 -6.25 10.22
C LEU A 82 9.93 -4.97 9.48
N ALA A 83 10.17 -3.80 10.08
CA ALA A 83 9.92 -2.50 9.45
C ALA A 83 10.80 -2.28 8.21
N GLN A 84 12.07 -2.67 8.29
CA GLN A 84 12.99 -2.61 7.14
C GLN A 84 12.51 -3.50 5.99
N LYS A 85 12.09 -4.74 6.29
CA LYS A 85 11.54 -5.66 5.29
C LYS A 85 10.26 -5.10 4.66
N PHE A 86 9.37 -4.56 5.48
CA PHE A 86 8.12 -3.93 5.02
C PHE A 86 8.39 -2.73 4.10
N ASN A 87 9.33 -1.85 4.45
CA ASN A 87 9.68 -0.70 3.60
C ASN A 87 10.29 -1.12 2.26
N ALA A 88 11.10 -2.18 2.25
CA ALA A 88 11.64 -2.75 1.02
C ALA A 88 10.52 -3.33 0.13
N ALA A 89 9.59 -4.07 0.72
CA ALA A 89 8.43 -4.65 0.04
C ALA A 89 7.48 -3.58 -0.52
N LEU A 90 7.25 -2.51 0.23
CA LEU A 90 6.45 -1.35 -0.20
C LEU A 90 7.03 -0.68 -1.45
N SER A 91 8.37 -0.68 -1.58
CA SER A 91 9.05 -0.13 -2.75
C SER A 91 9.07 -1.11 -3.93
N GLY A 92 8.99 -2.41 -3.64
CA GLY A 92 9.06 -3.50 -4.63
C GLY A 92 7.72 -3.96 -5.20
N GLY A 93 6.59 -3.67 -4.53
CA GLY A 93 5.29 -4.25 -4.87
C GLY A 93 5.17 -5.71 -4.42
N ASP A 94 5.72 -6.02 -3.24
CA ASP A 94 5.72 -7.37 -2.65
C ASP A 94 5.20 -7.31 -1.19
N LEU A 95 4.17 -6.52 -0.95
CA LEU A 95 3.59 -6.40 0.39
C LEU A 95 2.99 -7.73 0.87
N PRO A 96 3.01 -7.98 2.20
CA PRO A 96 2.34 -9.15 2.79
C PRO A 96 0.83 -9.18 2.54
#